data_AF-A0A8J6XH89-F1
#
_entry.id   AF-A0A8J6XH89-F1
#
_cell.length_a   1.000
_cell.length_b   1.000
_cell.length_c   1.000
_cell.angle_alpha   90.00
_cell.angle_beta   90.00
_cell.angle_gamma   90.00
#
_symmetry.space_group_name_H-M   'P 1'
#
loop_
_entity.id
_entity.type
_entity.pdbx_description
1 polymer ?
#
loop_
_entity_poly.entity_id
_entity_poly.type
_entity_poly.pdbx_seq_one_letter_code
_entity_poly.pdbx_strand_id
1 'polypeptide(L)'
;MLFLITCVIDEGVDKGSFIVVEAESELEIAQHMLTHTDRWEWFLDRAYPEDWRREKTYPGTLIDCIRENPTMKPVELLELINITSVDGDSTWQLRIYPITVQSLQQVETNPWKRPEVYKRITDS
;
A
#
# COMPACT_ATOMS: atom_id res chain seq x y z
N MET A 1 -13.66 0.06 8.53
CA MET A 1 -12.30 -0.19 9.06
C MET A 1 -11.40 0.94 8.60
N LEU A 2 -10.41 1.35 9.39
CA LEU A 2 -9.47 2.38 8.97
C LEU A 2 -8.30 1.75 8.22
N PHE A 3 -7.89 2.40 7.13
CA PHE A 3 -6.74 2.02 6.34
C PHE A 3 -5.79 3.19 6.19
N LEU A 4 -4.50 2.93 6.39
CA LEU A 4 -3.42 3.83 6.01
C LEU A 4 -2.96 3.46 4.60
N ILE A 5 -3.06 4.42 3.68
CA ILE A 5 -2.50 4.30 2.34
C ILE A 5 -1.27 5.19 2.30
N THR A 6 -0.11 4.61 1.96
CA THR A 6 1.17 5.32 1.95
C THR A 6 1.85 5.15 0.60
N CYS A 7 2.36 6.23 0.03
CA CYS A 7 3.31 6.20 -1.08
C CYS A 7 4.61 6.79 -0.55
N VAL A 8 5.62 5.95 -0.31
CA VAL A 8 6.87 6.37 0.35
C VAL A 8 8.07 6.06 -0.50
N ILE A 9 9.13 6.82 -0.32
CA ILE A 9 10.45 6.68 -0.94
C ILE A 9 11.52 6.73 0.16
N ASP A 10 12.79 6.51 -0.16
CA ASP A 10 13.87 6.42 0.82
C ASP A 10 14.14 7.74 1.57
N GLU A 11 13.70 8.89 1.06
CA GLU A 11 13.77 10.17 1.77
C GLU A 11 12.71 10.33 2.88
N GLY A 12 11.76 9.39 3.00
CA GLY A 12 10.84 9.30 4.12
C GLY A 12 9.38 9.65 3.78
N VAL A 13 8.70 10.28 4.74
CA VAL A 13 7.24 10.50 4.73
C VAL A 13 6.93 11.98 4.93
N ASP A 14 6.13 12.56 4.04
CA ASP A 14 5.55 13.90 4.16
C ASP A 14 4.01 13.86 4.25
N LYS A 15 3.36 15.01 4.42
CA LYS A 15 1.89 15.09 4.57
C LYS A 15 1.09 14.68 3.33
N GLY A 16 1.70 14.71 2.14
CA GLY A 16 1.08 14.26 0.89
C GLY A 16 1.30 12.78 0.62
N SER A 17 2.34 12.18 1.22
CA SER A 17 2.74 10.79 1.03
C SER A 17 1.83 9.75 1.70
N PHE A 18 0.81 10.16 2.46
CA PHE A 18 -0.15 9.23 3.04
C PHE A 18 -1.55 9.81 3.17
N ILE A 19 -2.53 8.90 3.24
CA ILE A 19 -3.92 9.22 3.56
C ILE A 19 -4.52 8.11 4.43
N VAL A 20 -5.38 8.48 5.37
CA VAL A 20 -6.20 7.53 6.12
C VAL A 20 -7.61 7.55 5.56
N VAL A 21 -8.13 6.39 5.20
CA VAL A 21 -9.48 6.23 4.68
C VAL A 21 -10.27 5.23 5.51
N GLU A 22 -11.60 5.36 5.49
CA GLU A 22 -12.50 4.32 5.96
C GLU A 22 -12.95 3.47 4.77
N ALA A 23 -12.84 2.15 4.91
CA ALA A 23 -13.31 1.16 3.94
C ALA A 23 -13.66 -0.16 4.64
N GLU A 24 -14.37 -1.03 3.94
CA GLU A 24 -14.68 -2.41 4.33
C GLU A 24 -13.49 -3.35 4.07
N SER A 25 -12.68 -3.10 3.03
CA SER A 25 -11.54 -3.95 2.66
C SER A 25 -10.49 -3.23 1.78
N GLU A 26 -9.30 -3.81 1.66
CA GLU A 26 -8.29 -3.37 0.67
C GLU A 26 -8.81 -3.47 -0.76
N LEU A 27 -9.67 -4.46 -1.04
CA LEU A 27 -10.27 -4.67 -2.34
C LEU A 27 -11.23 -3.54 -2.73
N GLU A 28 -11.98 -3.02 -1.76
CA GLU A 28 -12.84 -1.83 -1.97
C GLU A 28 -11.98 -0.60 -2.31
N ILE A 29 -10.85 -0.41 -1.62
CA ILE A 29 -9.93 0.69 -1.91
C ILE A 29 -9.35 0.56 -3.32
N ALA A 30 -8.89 -0.63 -3.71
CA ALA A 30 -8.38 -0.88 -5.05
C ALA A 30 -9.47 -0.67 -6.12
N GLN A 31 -10.70 -1.11 -5.86
CA GLN A 31 -11.83 -0.82 -6.75
C GLN A 31 -12.08 0.68 -6.87
N HIS A 32 -12.03 1.41 -5.76
CA HIS A 32 -12.21 2.86 -5.77
C HIS A 32 -11.08 3.59 -6.52
N MET A 33 -9.84 3.10 -6.44
CA MET A 33 -8.70 3.59 -7.23
C MET A 33 -8.89 3.39 -8.73
N LEU A 34 -9.38 2.22 -9.14
CA LEU A 34 -9.68 1.93 -10.55
C LEU A 34 -10.84 2.77 -11.08
N THR A 35 -11.90 2.97 -10.28
CA THR A 35 -13.07 3.74 -10.71
C THR A 35 -12.82 5.25 -10.73
N HIS A 36 -11.91 5.75 -9.89
CA HIS A 36 -11.63 7.18 -9.73
C HIS A 36 -10.13 7.47 -9.85
N THR A 37 -9.50 6.96 -10.90
CA THR A 37 -8.04 7.02 -11.07
C THR A 37 -7.46 8.44 -10.98
N ASP A 38 -8.21 9.44 -11.45
CA ASP A 38 -7.86 10.87 -11.35
C ASP A 38 -7.63 11.32 -9.90
N ARG A 39 -8.42 10.83 -8.94
CA ARG A 39 -8.29 11.18 -7.52
C ARG A 39 -7.06 10.56 -6.87
N TRP A 40 -6.53 9.50 -7.46
CA TRP A 40 -5.38 8.74 -6.96
C TRP A 40 -4.13 8.93 -7.80
N GLU A 41 -4.19 9.77 -8.84
CA GLU A 41 -3.11 9.94 -9.81
C GLU A 41 -1.78 10.22 -9.13
N TRP A 42 -1.76 11.07 -8.09
CA TRP A 42 -0.55 11.36 -7.35
C TRP A 42 0.15 10.10 -6.77
N PHE A 43 -0.63 9.15 -6.23
CA PHE A 43 -0.14 7.90 -5.68
C PHE A 43 0.25 6.89 -6.79
N LEU A 44 -0.61 6.78 -7.82
CA LEU A 44 -0.47 5.76 -8.87
C LEU A 44 0.64 6.08 -9.87
N ASP A 45 0.91 7.36 -10.14
CA ASP A 45 1.93 7.84 -11.08
C ASP A 45 3.35 7.83 -10.51
N ARG A 46 3.51 7.50 -9.23
CA ARG A 46 4.83 7.46 -8.58
C ARG A 46 5.31 6.05 -8.27
N ALA A 47 4.38 5.12 -8.11
CA ALA A 47 4.71 3.78 -7.68
C ALA A 47 4.94 2.87 -8.89
N TYR A 48 6.12 2.24 -8.94
CA TYR A 48 6.47 1.29 -9.99
C TYR A 48 6.33 -0.13 -9.45
N PRO A 49 5.45 -0.97 -10.04
CA PRO A 49 5.46 -2.39 -9.76
C PRO A 49 6.74 -2.98 -10.37
N GLU A 50 7.66 -3.45 -9.52
CA GLU A 50 8.88 -4.11 -9.98
C GLU A 50 9.07 -5.40 -9.19
N ASP A 51 9.06 -6.53 -9.92
CA ASP A 51 9.44 -7.82 -9.36
C ASP A 51 10.60 -8.37 -10.17
N TRP A 52 11.82 -8.07 -9.72
CA TRP A 52 13.07 -8.56 -10.34
C TRP A 52 13.15 -10.09 -10.42
N ARG A 53 12.28 -10.82 -9.69
CA ARG A 53 12.20 -12.29 -9.72
C ARG A 53 11.24 -12.81 -10.78
N ARG A 54 10.42 -11.95 -11.39
CA ARG A 54 9.46 -12.33 -12.42
C ARG A 54 9.96 -11.91 -13.79
N GLU A 55 9.74 -12.75 -14.79
CA GLU A 55 9.96 -12.42 -16.21
C GLU A 55 8.96 -11.37 -16.75
N LYS A 56 8.05 -10.89 -15.90
CA LYS A 56 6.98 -9.97 -16.31
C LYS A 56 7.48 -8.54 -16.26
N THR A 57 7.63 -7.93 -17.43
CA THR A 57 7.84 -6.49 -17.57
C THR A 57 6.51 -5.75 -17.42
N TYR A 58 6.50 -4.69 -16.62
CA TYR A 58 5.36 -3.79 -16.47
C TYR A 58 5.59 -2.53 -17.32
N PRO A 59 4.51 -1.90 -17.82
CA PRO A 59 4.62 -0.76 -18.75
C PRO A 59 5.17 0.52 -18.14
N GLY A 60 5.30 0.60 -16.81
CA GLY A 60 5.79 1.77 -16.11
C GLY A 60 5.21 1.79 -14.71
N THR A 61 4.63 2.93 -14.34
CA THR A 61 3.97 3.16 -13.06
C THR A 61 2.68 2.33 -12.92
N LEU A 62 2.06 2.34 -11.75
CA LEU A 62 0.73 1.76 -11.57
C LEU A 62 -0.32 2.41 -12.48
N ILE A 63 -0.24 3.73 -12.71
CA ILE A 63 -1.21 4.40 -13.60
C ILE A 63 -1.03 3.95 -15.05
N ASP A 64 0.20 3.68 -15.50
CA ASP A 64 0.47 3.14 -16.83
C ASP A 64 -0.10 1.72 -16.96
N CYS A 65 0.08 0.88 -15.94
CA CYS A 65 -0.53 -0.46 -15.89
C CYS A 65 -2.06 -0.41 -16.01
N ILE A 66 -2.72 0.55 -15.33
CA ILE A 66 -4.17 0.74 -15.39
C ILE A 66 -4.61 1.22 -16.79
N ARG A 67 -3.87 2.17 -17.39
CA ARG A 67 -4.18 2.71 -18.72
C ARG A 67 -4.05 1.65 -19.82
N GLU A 68 -3.05 0.78 -19.74
CA GLU A 68 -2.87 -0.31 -20.70
C GLU A 68 -3.83 -1.48 -20.51
N ASN A 69 -4.40 -1.64 -19.30
CA ASN A 69 -5.44 -2.63 -19.01
C ASN A 69 -6.72 -1.96 -18.47
N PRO A 70 -7.57 -1.39 -19.35
CA PRO A 70 -8.82 -0.74 -18.94
C PRO A 70 -9.83 -1.66 -18.23
N THR A 71 -9.63 -2.98 -18.33
CA THR A 71 -10.46 -4.02 -17.70
C THR A 71 -9.81 -4.61 -16.45
N MET A 72 -8.77 -3.98 -15.92
CA MET A 72 -8.06 -4.44 -14.72
C MET A 72 -9.03 -4.65 -13.57
N LYS A 73 -8.88 -5.78 -12.89
CA LYS A 73 -9.66 -6.12 -11.71
C LYS A 73 -8.99 -5.57 -10.45
N PRO A 74 -9.75 -5.23 -9.40
CA PRO A 74 -9.20 -4.72 -8.14
C PRO A 74 -8.13 -5.62 -7.52
N VAL A 75 -8.29 -6.95 -7.63
CA VAL A 75 -7.31 -7.92 -7.13
C VAL A 75 -5.97 -7.83 -7.88
N GLU A 76 -6.00 -7.57 -9.19
CA GLU A 76 -4.80 -7.42 -10.01
C GLU A 76 -4.06 -6.13 -9.63
N LEU A 77 -4.79 -5.04 -9.38
CA LEU A 77 -4.19 -3.81 -8.86
C LEU A 77 -3.53 -4.03 -7.49
N LEU A 78 -4.18 -4.76 -6.57
CA LEU A 78 -3.58 -5.09 -5.27
C LEU A 78 -2.28 -5.90 -5.43
N GLU A 79 -2.25 -6.86 -6.36
CA GLU A 79 -1.03 -7.60 -6.67
C GLU A 79 0.09 -6.66 -7.15
N LEU A 80 -0.22 -5.72 -8.04
CA LEU A 80 0.74 -4.71 -8.50
C LEU A 80 1.22 -3.81 -7.36
N ILE A 81 0.31 -3.31 -6.52
CA ILE A 81 0.64 -2.49 -5.35
C ILE A 81 1.61 -3.25 -4.43
N ASN A 82 1.34 -4.53 -4.15
CA ASN A 82 2.14 -5.34 -3.24
C ASN A 82 3.56 -5.63 -3.73
N ILE A 83 3.81 -5.55 -5.03
CA ILE A 83 5.16 -5.69 -5.60
C ILE A 83 5.87 -4.36 -5.83
N THR A 84 5.26 -3.21 -5.55
CA THR A 84 6.01 -1.95 -5.53
C THR A 84 7.04 -1.99 -4.41
N SER A 85 8.23 -1.43 -4.62
CA SER A 85 9.31 -1.43 -3.64
C SER A 85 10.17 -0.18 -3.75
N VAL A 86 10.80 0.21 -2.63
CA VAL A 86 11.80 1.29 -2.64
C VAL A 86 13.13 0.68 -3.08
N ASP A 87 13.71 1.20 -4.16
CA ASP A 87 15.00 0.78 -4.72
C ASP A 87 16.20 1.55 -4.13
N GLY A 88 15.93 2.63 -3.38
CA GLY A 88 16.93 3.49 -2.76
C GLY A 88 17.45 4.61 -3.66
N ASP A 89 16.72 4.95 -4.73
CA ASP A 89 17.13 6.07 -5.61
C ASP A 89 15.94 6.87 -6.16
N SER A 90 14.83 6.23 -6.60
CA SER A 90 13.72 6.97 -7.23
C SER A 90 12.35 6.29 -7.18
N THR A 91 12.29 5.03 -6.74
CA THR A 91 11.04 4.28 -6.82
C THR A 91 10.20 4.42 -5.55
N TRP A 92 8.97 4.88 -5.72
CA TRP A 92 8.01 4.96 -4.63
C TRP A 92 7.32 3.62 -4.40
N GLN A 93 7.11 3.28 -3.14
CA GLN A 93 6.36 2.14 -2.70
C GLN A 93 4.96 2.56 -2.27
N LEU A 94 3.93 2.06 -2.95
CA LEU A 94 2.54 2.20 -2.54
C LEU A 94 2.14 1.01 -1.65
N ARG A 95 1.52 1.29 -0.50
CA ARG A 95 0.95 0.28 0.40
C ARG A 95 -0.41 0.68 0.91
N ILE A 96 -1.22 -0.32 1.19
CA ILE A 96 -2.51 -0.21 1.86
C ILE A 96 -2.40 -1.08 3.11
N TYR A 97 -2.62 -0.50 4.28
CA TYR A 97 -2.53 -1.20 5.55
C TYR A 97 -3.81 -1.02 6.35
N PRO A 98 -4.44 -2.10 6.84
CA PRO A 98 -5.44 -1.95 7.89
C PRO A 98 -4.75 -1.41 9.15
N ILE A 99 -5.33 -0.37 9.75
CA ILE A 99 -4.79 0.26 10.96
C ILE A 99 -5.82 0.25 12.09
N THR A 100 -5.30 0.32 13.31
CA THR A 100 -6.08 0.55 14.52
C THR A 100 -5.60 1.84 15.17
N VAL A 101 -6.54 2.65 15.65
CA VAL A 101 -6.21 3.87 16.42
C VAL A 101 -5.89 3.44 17.84
N GLN A 102 -4.69 3.76 18.30
CA GLN A 102 -4.26 3.53 19.67
C GLN A 102 -4.30 4.84 20.46
N SER A 103 -4.66 4.76 21.74
CA SER A 103 -4.48 5.92 22.63
C SER A 103 -3.00 6.22 22.78
N LEU A 104 -2.64 7.50 22.89
CA LEU A 104 -1.26 7.93 23.14
C LEU A 104 -0.66 7.27 24.40
N GLN A 105 -1.47 7.00 25.43
CA GLN A 105 -0.98 6.34 26.66
C GLN A 105 -0.66 4.84 26.46
N GLN A 106 -1.13 4.24 25.36
CA GLN A 106 -0.91 2.83 25.04
C GLN A 106 0.27 2.63 24.08
N VAL A 107 0.83 3.71 23.53
CA VAL A 107 1.96 3.64 22.60
C VAL A 107 3.18 3.09 23.34
N GLU A 108 3.67 1.94 22.88
CA GLU A 108 4.91 1.31 23.33
C GLU A 108 5.87 1.23 22.15
N THR A 109 6.96 2.02 22.20
CA THR A 109 7.93 2.15 21.11
C THR A 109 9.17 1.28 21.32
N ASN A 110 9.24 0.49 22.40
CA ASN A 110 10.36 -0.42 22.61
C ASN A 110 10.32 -1.53 21.53
N PRO A 111 11.29 -1.57 20.60
CA PRO A 111 11.29 -2.53 19.50
C PRO A 111 11.46 -3.99 19.96
N TRP A 112 11.83 -4.19 21.23
CA TRP A 112 12.04 -5.50 21.84
C TRP A 112 10.83 -6.01 22.65
N LYS A 113 9.82 -5.15 22.90
CA LYS A 113 8.54 -5.59 23.48
C LYS A 113 7.61 -6.02 22.36
N ARG A 114 7.33 -7.31 22.26
CA ARG A 114 6.33 -7.81 21.31
C ARG A 114 4.93 -7.36 21.74
N PRO A 115 4.09 -6.83 20.84
CA PRO A 115 2.68 -6.61 21.15
C PRO A 115 2.02 -7.94 21.52
N GLU A 116 1.25 -7.98 22.62
CA GLU A 116 0.58 -9.19 23.11
C GLU A 116 -0.49 -9.75 22.14
N VAL A 117 -0.78 -9.03 21.05
CA VAL A 117 -1.76 -9.36 20.02
C VAL A 117 -1.41 -10.64 19.23
N TYR A 118 -0.18 -11.16 19.36
CA TYR A 118 0.26 -12.42 18.74
C TYR A 118 0.41 -13.60 19.73
N LYS A 119 -0.34 -13.65 20.83
CA LYS A 119 -0.58 -14.93 21.53
C LYS A 119 -1.50 -15.82 20.69
N ARG A 120 -0.97 -16.46 19.64
CA ARG A 120 -1.63 -17.65 19.03
C ARG A 120 -1.35 -18.87 19.91
N ILE A 121 -2.43 -19.40 20.49
CA ILE A 121 -2.83 -20.82 20.50
C ILE A 121 -1.63 -21.80 20.52
N THR A 122 -1.01 -21.98 21.68
CA THR A 122 -0.31 -23.22 22.03
C THR A 122 -0.48 -23.47 23.52
N ASP A 123 -1.73 -23.60 23.97
CA ASP A 123 -2.08 -24.20 25.26
C ASP A 123 -3.38 -24.98 25.02
N SER A 124 -3.24 -26.18 24.47
CA SER A 124 -4.26 -27.23 24.38
C SER A 124 -3.56 -28.58 24.48
#